data_AF-A0A543I629-F1
#
_entry.id   AF-A0A543I629-F1
#
_cell.length_a   1.000
_cell.length_b   1.000
_cell.length_c   1.000
_cell.angle_alpha   90.00
_cell.angle_beta   90.00
_cell.angle_gamma   90.00
#
_symmetry.space_group_name_H-M   'P 1'
#
loop_
_entity.id
_entity.type
_entity.pdbx_description
1 polymer ?
#
loop_
_entity_poly.entity_id
_entity_poly.type
_entity_poly.pdbx_seq_one_letter_code
_entity_poly.pdbx_strand_id
1 'polypeptide(L)'
;MPHPVADPTPPPHPRRWHRRLSRHTMGCLAWLLQLQFLVVNVIAQLAWPHDTAPYSLMSNAVSDLAAVSCGTVAGSGVYICSPLHVLMNVSLVTNGILMLVGALSFGVGHLTETTRLTTARALLALAGAGTVIVGLAPEDVALVPHVVGAGMMMVLGNLGFLLLGLLMRGDDWQLRVGRTRLGSIVTFFGVAGVVGTVALASILLSGYDGRYLGGGAVERVSIFSLVFGEIVAGFVALTLGPWRQRRRHHSALGYRRPNEVHDTDEQPAHTA
;
A
#
# COMPACT_ATOMS: atom_id res chain seq x y z
N MET A 1 57.76 -43.02 -22.42
CA MET A 1 57.22 -41.66 -22.27
C MET A 1 56.07 -41.71 -21.27
N PRO A 2 56.06 -40.92 -20.19
CA PRO A 2 54.98 -40.95 -19.21
C PRO A 2 53.79 -40.11 -19.69
N HIS A 3 52.57 -40.63 -19.53
CA HIS A 3 51.33 -39.89 -19.81
C HIS A 3 51.08 -38.81 -18.75
N PRO A 4 50.58 -37.62 -19.12
CA PRO A 4 50.26 -36.58 -18.16
C PRO A 4 49.01 -36.97 -17.36
N VAL A 5 49.14 -36.97 -16.03
CA VAL A 5 48.01 -37.13 -15.11
C VAL A 5 47.23 -35.81 -15.13
N ALA A 6 45.94 -35.87 -15.47
CA ALA A 6 45.05 -34.72 -15.44
C ALA A 6 44.81 -34.28 -13.99
N ASP A 7 45.03 -32.99 -13.72
CA ASP A 7 44.79 -32.39 -12.41
C ASP A 7 43.29 -32.44 -12.05
N PRO A 8 42.92 -32.84 -10.82
CA PRO A 8 41.52 -32.86 -10.41
C PRO A 8 40.95 -31.44 -10.34
N THR A 9 39.79 -31.25 -10.96
CA THR A 9 39.06 -29.98 -10.94
C THR A 9 38.65 -29.62 -9.50
N PRO A 10 38.86 -28.37 -9.06
CA PRO A 10 38.48 -27.97 -7.71
C PRO A 10 36.96 -28.04 -7.52
N PRO A 11 36.46 -28.40 -6.33
CA PRO A 11 35.03 -28.53 -6.07
C PRO A 11 34.33 -27.17 -6.22
N PRO A 12 33.08 -27.14 -6.73
CA PRO A 12 32.34 -25.90 -6.90
C PRO A 12 32.10 -25.23 -5.55
N HIS A 13 32.56 -23.99 -5.41
CA HIS A 13 32.29 -23.18 -4.22
C HIS A 13 30.78 -23.07 -3.97
N PRO A 14 30.29 -23.27 -2.73
CA PRO A 14 28.89 -23.10 -2.41
C PRO A 14 28.50 -21.65 -2.64
N ARG A 15 27.69 -21.40 -3.68
CA ARG A 15 27.09 -20.08 -3.92
C ARG A 15 26.24 -19.73 -2.70
N ARG A 16 26.71 -18.81 -1.86
CA ARG A 16 25.87 -18.16 -0.84
C ARG A 16 24.82 -17.34 -1.56
N TRP A 17 23.65 -17.95 -1.78
CA TRP A 17 22.48 -17.29 -2.34
C TRP A 17 21.88 -16.33 -1.31
N HIS A 18 22.50 -15.16 -1.12
CA HIS A 18 21.78 -14.04 -0.52
C HIS A 18 20.68 -13.62 -1.50
N ARG A 19 19.48 -14.21 -1.36
CA ARG A 19 18.28 -13.77 -2.08
C ARG A 19 17.99 -12.35 -1.63
N ARG A 20 18.48 -11.36 -2.38
CA ARG A 20 18.07 -9.96 -2.20
C ARG A 20 16.57 -9.88 -2.44
N LEU A 21 15.84 -9.32 -1.48
CA LEU A 21 14.41 -9.08 -1.59
C LEU A 21 14.18 -8.17 -2.82
N SER A 22 13.26 -8.54 -3.72
CA SER A 22 12.96 -7.68 -4.87
C SER A 22 12.28 -6.40 -4.40
N ARG A 23 12.48 -5.26 -5.10
CA ARG A 23 11.83 -3.99 -4.77
C ARG A 23 10.30 -4.13 -4.65
N HIS A 24 9.68 -4.88 -5.56
CA HIS A 24 8.24 -5.15 -5.48
C HIS A 24 7.86 -5.95 -4.22
N THR A 25 8.60 -7.01 -3.90
CA THR A 25 8.36 -7.80 -2.67
C THR A 25 8.51 -6.93 -1.42
N MET A 26 9.50 -6.03 -1.40
CA MET A 26 9.68 -5.06 -0.32
C MET A 26 8.45 -4.15 -0.19
N GLY A 27 7.93 -3.63 -1.30
CA GLY A 27 6.72 -2.80 -1.28
C GLY A 27 5.49 -3.55 -0.79
N CYS A 28 5.28 -4.79 -1.25
CA CYS A 28 4.15 -5.59 -0.81
C CYS A 28 4.24 -5.97 0.67
N LEU A 29 5.43 -6.31 1.16
CA LEU A 29 5.65 -6.59 2.58
C LEU A 29 5.46 -5.33 3.42
N ALA A 30 5.97 -4.18 2.97
CA ALA A 30 5.78 -2.92 3.69
C ALA A 30 4.30 -2.61 3.87
N TRP A 31 3.50 -2.71 2.80
CA TRP A 31 2.05 -2.52 2.90
C TRP A 31 1.34 -3.58 3.75
N LEU A 32 1.72 -4.86 3.64
CA LEU A 32 1.16 -5.93 4.47
C LEU A 32 1.45 -5.71 5.96
N LEU A 33 2.66 -5.27 6.30
CA LEU A 33 3.10 -5.05 7.68
C LEU A 33 2.39 -3.88 8.37
N GLN A 34 1.68 -3.03 7.63
CA GLN A 34 0.77 -2.03 8.23
C GLN A 34 -0.34 -2.69 9.07
N LEU A 35 -0.56 -4.00 8.96
CA LEU A 35 -1.37 -4.77 9.90
C LEU A 35 -1.01 -4.50 11.37
N GLN A 36 0.26 -4.18 11.64
CA GLN A 36 0.71 -3.79 12.98
C GLN A 36 -0.08 -2.60 13.55
N PHE A 37 -0.46 -1.62 12.71
CA PHE A 37 -1.25 -0.47 13.14
C PHE A 37 -2.65 -0.88 13.58
N LEU A 38 -3.30 -1.78 12.84
CA LEU A 38 -4.62 -2.27 13.20
C LEU A 38 -4.60 -3.06 14.50
N VAL A 39 -3.57 -3.87 14.71
CA VAL A 39 -3.37 -4.62 15.96
C VAL A 39 -3.16 -3.67 17.14
N VAL A 40 -2.25 -2.70 17.00
CA VAL A 40 -1.98 -1.70 18.04
C VAL A 40 -3.21 -0.84 18.32
N ASN A 41 -3.96 -0.46 17.27
CA ASN A 41 -5.20 0.29 17.41
C ASN A 41 -6.21 -0.45 18.29
N VAL A 42 -6.43 -1.75 18.06
CA VAL A 42 -7.31 -2.57 18.90
C VAL A 42 -6.76 -2.69 20.33
N ILE A 43 -5.45 -2.92 20.50
CA ILE A 43 -4.82 -2.99 21.83
C ILE A 43 -5.02 -1.69 22.62
N ALA A 44 -4.83 -0.53 21.97
CA ALA A 44 -5.02 0.77 22.60
C ALA A 44 -6.49 0.99 23.01
N GLN A 45 -7.45 0.55 22.19
CA GLN A 45 -8.88 0.60 22.54
C GLN A 45 -9.20 -0.28 23.75
N LEU A 46 -8.66 -1.50 23.80
CA LEU A 46 -8.89 -2.43 24.92
C LEU A 46 -8.24 -1.96 26.22
N ALA A 47 -7.19 -1.14 26.14
CA ALA A 47 -6.55 -0.52 27.29
C ALA A 47 -7.25 0.77 27.75
N TRP A 48 -8.31 1.21 27.06
CA TRP A 48 -9.02 2.43 27.40
C TRP A 48 -9.71 2.32 28.77
N PRO A 49 -9.70 3.36 29.62
CA PRO A 49 -10.31 3.29 30.95
C PRO A 49 -11.85 3.21 30.88
N HIS A 50 -12.39 2.00 30.85
CA HIS A 50 -13.82 1.76 30.71
C HIS A 50 -14.67 2.26 31.89
N ASP A 51 -14.08 2.31 33.10
CA ASP A 51 -14.81 2.66 34.32
C ASP A 51 -15.10 4.16 34.44
N THR A 52 -14.33 5.02 33.75
CA THR A 52 -14.51 6.48 33.82
C THR A 52 -15.22 7.05 32.59
N ALA A 53 -14.91 6.52 31.40
CA ALA A 53 -15.53 6.94 30.15
C ALA A 53 -15.38 5.82 29.10
N PRO A 54 -16.45 5.10 28.74
CA PRO A 54 -16.34 3.98 27.82
C PRO A 54 -15.96 4.46 26.42
N TYR A 55 -15.00 3.76 25.80
CA TYR A 55 -14.60 4.01 24.42
C TYR A 55 -15.74 3.69 23.45
N SER A 56 -15.99 4.59 22.50
CA SER A 56 -17.02 4.46 21.48
C SER A 56 -16.43 4.63 20.09
N LEU A 57 -16.65 3.63 19.23
CA LEU A 57 -16.23 3.66 17.83
C LEU A 57 -16.95 4.74 17.00
N MET A 58 -18.09 5.23 17.48
CA MET A 58 -18.87 6.26 16.79
C MET A 58 -18.33 7.66 17.11
N SER A 59 -18.06 7.93 18.39
CA SER A 59 -17.74 9.26 18.88
C SER A 59 -16.25 9.50 19.07
N ASN A 60 -15.49 8.52 19.56
CA ASN A 60 -14.05 8.69 19.78
C ASN A 60 -13.30 8.58 18.47
N ALA A 61 -12.42 9.55 18.23
CA ALA A 61 -11.52 9.55 17.10
C ALA A 61 -10.46 8.44 17.22
N VAL A 62 -9.85 8.08 16.10
CA VAL A 62 -8.63 7.26 16.09
C VAL A 62 -7.47 8.06 16.69
N SER A 63 -7.42 9.38 16.45
CA SER A 63 -6.43 10.28 17.05
C SER A 63 -6.53 10.33 18.58
N ASP A 64 -7.72 10.13 19.17
CA ASP A 64 -7.91 10.09 20.63
C ASP A 64 -7.05 8.99 21.29
N LEU A 65 -6.81 7.87 20.59
CA LEU A 65 -5.95 6.78 21.08
C LEU A 65 -4.46 7.19 21.15
N ALA A 66 -4.07 8.28 20.51
CA ALA A 66 -2.73 8.82 20.51
C ALA A 66 -2.56 10.03 21.45
N ALA A 67 -3.61 10.45 22.16
CA ALA A 67 -3.57 11.59 23.07
C ALA A 67 -2.64 11.32 24.26
N VAL A 68 -1.73 12.26 24.54
CA VAL A 68 -0.70 12.13 25.59
C VAL A 68 -1.28 12.41 26.97
N SER A 69 -2.20 13.35 27.05
CA SER A 69 -2.79 13.85 28.28
C SER A 69 -4.19 13.27 28.47
N CYS A 70 -4.56 13.01 29.74
CA CYS A 70 -5.94 12.67 30.08
C CYS A 70 -6.70 13.92 30.50
N GLY A 71 -7.90 14.13 29.94
CA GLY A 71 -8.67 15.33 30.21
C GLY A 71 -9.98 15.41 29.44
N THR A 72 -10.82 16.36 29.85
CA THR A 72 -12.09 16.65 29.17
C THR A 72 -11.86 17.67 28.07
N VAL A 73 -12.30 17.37 26.85
CA VAL A 73 -12.18 18.29 25.72
C VAL A 73 -13.17 19.45 25.87
N ALA A 74 -12.63 20.67 25.93
CA ALA A 74 -13.40 21.90 26.05
C ALA A 74 -14.48 22.00 24.95
N GLY A 75 -15.68 22.44 25.33
CA GLY A 75 -16.84 22.55 24.43
C GLY A 75 -17.67 21.27 24.30
N SER A 76 -17.03 20.09 24.28
CA SER A 76 -17.74 18.82 24.07
C SER A 76 -18.11 18.05 25.34
N GLY A 77 -17.37 18.27 26.43
CA GLY A 77 -17.54 17.50 27.67
C GLY A 77 -17.05 16.05 27.59
N VAL A 78 -16.46 15.61 26.47
CA VAL A 78 -15.95 14.25 26.29
C VAL A 78 -14.61 14.09 27.00
N TYR A 79 -14.49 13.06 27.84
CA TYR A 79 -13.25 12.70 28.51
C TYR A 79 -12.41 11.75 27.66
N ILE A 80 -11.15 12.12 27.42
CA ILE A 80 -10.17 11.37 26.63
C ILE A 80 -9.04 10.94 27.57
N CYS A 81 -8.66 9.67 27.52
CA CYS A 81 -7.49 9.16 28.22
C CYS A 81 -6.97 7.89 27.54
N SER A 82 -5.77 7.96 26.96
CA SER A 82 -5.12 6.83 26.29
C SER A 82 -3.85 6.39 27.04
N PRO A 83 -3.92 5.35 27.89
CA PRO A 83 -2.76 4.86 28.64
C PRO A 83 -1.63 4.35 27.75
N LEU A 84 -1.96 3.83 26.56
CA LEU A 84 -1.01 3.28 25.60
C LEU A 84 -0.69 4.24 24.45
N HIS A 85 -0.84 5.54 24.64
CA HIS A 85 -0.58 6.55 23.62
C HIS A 85 0.84 6.45 23.03
N VAL A 86 1.87 6.11 23.83
CA VAL A 86 3.25 5.94 23.31
C VAL A 86 3.29 4.83 22.27
N LEU A 87 2.68 3.67 22.57
CA LEU A 87 2.62 2.55 21.63
C LEU A 87 1.84 2.93 20.37
N MET A 88 0.71 3.63 20.52
CA MET A 88 -0.10 4.11 19.41
C MET A 88 0.66 5.10 18.52
N ASN A 89 1.35 6.09 19.09
CA ASN A 89 2.15 7.08 18.36
C ASN A 89 3.33 6.43 17.62
N VAL A 90 4.07 5.52 18.27
CA VAL A 90 5.14 4.74 17.62
C VAL A 90 4.58 3.89 16.47
N SER A 91 3.41 3.30 16.66
CA SER A 91 2.74 2.54 15.62
C SER A 91 2.32 3.40 14.44
N LEU A 92 1.83 4.64 14.66
CA LEU A 92 1.55 5.61 13.61
C LEU A 92 2.81 5.99 12.82
N VAL A 93 3.91 6.30 13.51
CA VAL A 93 5.20 6.58 12.85
C VAL A 93 5.66 5.39 11.99
N THR A 94 5.61 4.19 12.57
CA THR A 94 5.97 2.96 11.87
C THR A 94 5.06 2.74 10.65
N ASN A 95 3.75 2.98 10.79
CA ASN A 95 2.80 2.87 9.71
C ASN A 95 3.09 3.84 8.56
N GLY A 96 3.40 5.10 8.88
CA GLY A 96 3.76 6.10 7.88
C GLY A 96 5.04 5.74 7.11
N ILE A 97 6.05 5.20 7.79
CA ILE A 97 7.27 4.70 7.15
C ILE A 97 6.95 3.52 6.22
N LEU A 98 6.13 2.57 6.66
CA LEU A 98 5.72 1.41 5.86
C LEU A 98 4.92 1.82 4.63
N MET A 99 4.01 2.79 4.77
CA MET A 99 3.26 3.38 3.66
C MET A 99 4.20 4.03 2.64
N LEU A 100 5.17 4.85 3.10
CA LEU A 100 6.16 5.48 2.24
C LEU A 100 7.02 4.45 1.49
N VAL A 101 7.55 3.44 2.21
CA VAL A 101 8.35 2.37 1.60
C VAL A 101 7.51 1.58 0.58
N GLY A 102 6.25 1.30 0.91
CA GLY A 102 5.28 0.69 0.02
C GLY A 102 5.06 1.50 -1.25
N ALA A 103 4.72 2.79 -1.13
CA ALA A 103 4.52 3.70 -2.25
C ALA A 103 5.73 3.76 -3.20
N LEU A 104 6.94 3.81 -2.65
CA LEU A 104 8.18 3.88 -3.42
C LEU A 104 8.64 2.53 -3.97
N SER A 105 8.16 1.41 -3.45
CA SER A 105 8.71 0.08 -3.80
C SER A 105 7.70 -0.82 -4.51
N PHE A 106 6.41 -0.55 -4.36
CA PHE A 106 5.34 -1.34 -4.96
C PHE A 106 5.36 -1.21 -6.50
N GLY A 107 5.72 -2.31 -7.15
CA GLY A 107 5.67 -2.44 -8.61
C GLY A 107 4.25 -2.71 -9.12
N VAL A 108 3.86 -2.05 -10.21
CA VAL A 108 2.54 -2.23 -10.87
C VAL A 108 2.67 -3.05 -12.17
N GLY A 109 3.58 -4.02 -12.19
CA GLY A 109 3.84 -4.85 -13.37
C GLY A 109 4.62 -4.13 -14.47
N HIS A 110 4.13 -4.19 -15.72
CA HIS A 110 4.78 -3.63 -16.91
C HIS A 110 4.36 -2.18 -17.22
N LEU A 111 3.62 -1.52 -16.32
CA LEU A 111 3.33 -0.09 -16.52
C LEU A 111 4.66 0.65 -16.59
N THR A 112 4.89 1.31 -17.72
CA THR A 112 5.97 2.29 -17.85
C THR A 112 5.75 3.40 -16.84
N GLU A 113 6.83 4.00 -16.35
CA GLU A 113 6.72 5.19 -15.51
C GLU A 113 6.03 6.29 -16.34
N THR A 114 4.76 6.50 -16.06
CA THR A 114 3.96 7.59 -16.62
C THR A 114 3.84 8.67 -15.57
N THR A 115 3.62 9.92 -15.99
CA THR A 115 3.36 11.03 -15.06
C THR A 115 2.26 10.67 -14.05
N ARG A 116 1.20 9.98 -14.49
CA ARG A 116 0.10 9.54 -13.62
C ARG A 116 0.53 8.54 -12.54
N LEU A 117 1.37 7.55 -12.89
CA LEU A 117 1.88 6.58 -11.92
C LEU A 117 2.82 7.26 -10.91
N THR A 118 3.69 8.16 -11.38
CA THR A 118 4.56 8.97 -10.52
C THR A 118 3.73 9.83 -9.57
N THR A 119 2.66 10.47 -10.05
CA THR A 119 1.73 11.24 -9.21
C THR A 119 1.07 10.37 -8.15
N ALA A 120 0.54 9.19 -8.50
CA ALA A 120 -0.07 8.28 -7.54
C ALA A 120 0.91 7.90 -6.41
N ARG A 121 2.16 7.59 -6.76
CA ARG A 121 3.21 7.27 -5.78
C ARG A 121 3.62 8.46 -4.93
N ALA A 122 3.74 9.65 -5.52
CA ALA A 122 4.08 10.86 -4.78
C ALA A 122 3.00 11.19 -3.74
N LEU A 123 1.73 11.09 -4.13
CA LEU A 123 0.60 11.28 -3.21
C LEU A 123 0.62 10.29 -2.05
N LEU A 124 0.85 9.00 -2.32
CA LEU A 124 0.97 7.97 -1.26
C LEU A 124 2.21 8.15 -0.38
N ALA A 125 3.34 8.57 -0.95
CA ALA A 125 4.55 8.84 -0.17
C ALA A 125 4.36 10.05 0.75
N LEU A 126 3.68 11.10 0.28
CA LEU A 126 3.29 12.25 1.08
C LEU A 126 2.28 11.85 2.18
N ALA A 127 1.36 10.94 1.90
CA ALA A 127 0.46 10.39 2.91
C ALA A 127 1.22 9.64 4.02
N GLY A 128 2.23 8.86 3.65
CA GLY A 128 3.13 8.20 4.59
C GLY A 128 3.88 9.21 5.47
N ALA A 129 4.42 10.28 4.86
CA ALA A 129 5.05 11.37 5.61
C ALA A 129 4.06 12.09 6.55
N GLY A 130 2.82 12.32 6.10
CA GLY A 130 1.74 12.87 6.91
C GLY A 130 1.43 12.00 8.14
N THR A 131 1.38 10.68 7.94
CA THR A 131 1.15 9.72 9.04
C THR A 131 2.31 9.70 10.05
N VAL A 132 3.55 9.89 9.59
CA VAL A 132 4.70 10.09 10.50
C VAL A 132 4.52 11.36 11.32
N ILE A 133 4.11 12.47 10.69
CA ILE A 133 3.83 13.72 11.40
C ILE A 133 2.76 13.51 12.47
N VAL A 134 1.66 12.83 12.16
CA VAL A 134 0.57 12.53 13.11
C VAL A 134 1.10 11.79 14.36
N GLY A 135 1.97 10.78 14.18
CA GLY A 135 2.55 10.04 15.30
C GLY A 135 3.62 10.80 16.09
N LEU A 136 4.24 11.84 15.51
CA LEU A 136 5.21 12.70 16.18
C LEU A 136 4.57 13.94 16.82
N ALA A 137 3.39 14.33 16.35
CA ALA A 137 2.61 15.48 16.81
C ALA A 137 1.22 15.01 17.26
N PRO A 138 1.09 14.50 18.49
CA PRO A 138 -0.21 14.18 19.08
C PRO A 138 -1.16 15.38 19.07
N GLU A 139 -2.45 15.11 18.87
CA GLU A 139 -3.47 16.16 18.67
C GLU A 139 -3.55 17.14 19.86
N ASP A 140 -3.41 16.64 21.09
CA ASP A 140 -3.48 17.40 22.33
C ASP A 140 -2.21 18.21 22.64
N VAL A 141 -1.10 17.91 21.96
CA VAL A 141 0.20 18.58 22.18
C VAL A 141 0.51 19.58 21.06
N ALA A 142 0.26 19.20 19.80
CA ALA A 142 0.64 19.98 18.64
C ALA A 142 -0.43 19.85 17.53
N LEU A 143 -1.58 20.47 17.76
CA LEU A 143 -2.77 20.35 16.89
C LEU A 143 -2.50 20.73 15.43
N VAL A 144 -1.78 21.82 15.15
CA VAL A 144 -1.57 22.29 13.77
C VAL A 144 -0.80 21.26 12.92
N PRO A 145 0.40 20.79 13.31
CA PRO A 145 1.08 19.74 12.55
C PRO A 145 0.28 18.44 12.51
N HIS A 146 -0.45 18.09 13.58
CA HIS A 146 -1.35 16.92 13.59
C HIS A 146 -2.38 17.00 12.45
N VAL A 147 -3.12 18.11 12.37
CA VAL A 147 -4.16 18.32 11.35
C VAL A 147 -3.56 18.34 9.95
N VAL A 148 -2.38 18.95 9.76
CA VAL A 148 -1.66 18.92 8.48
C VAL A 148 -1.31 17.48 8.09
N GLY A 149 -0.72 16.72 9.01
CA GLY A 149 -0.35 15.32 8.76
C GLY A 149 -1.55 14.42 8.48
N ALA A 150 -2.64 14.59 9.25
CA ALA A 150 -3.90 13.88 9.05
C ALA A 150 -4.52 14.23 7.70
N GLY A 151 -4.53 15.51 7.31
CA GLY A 151 -4.97 15.97 6.00
C GLY A 151 -4.14 15.36 4.86
N MET A 152 -2.81 15.32 4.99
CA MET A 152 -1.93 14.66 4.01
C MET A 152 -2.28 13.17 3.85
N MET A 153 -2.45 12.45 4.96
CA MET A 153 -2.83 11.04 4.95
C MET A 153 -4.20 10.82 4.30
N MET A 154 -5.23 11.54 4.77
CA MET A 154 -6.61 11.32 4.37
C MET A 154 -6.93 11.85 2.96
N VAL A 155 -6.36 12.99 2.56
CA VAL A 155 -6.62 13.58 1.23
C VAL A 155 -5.68 12.97 0.19
N LEU A 156 -4.36 13.13 0.39
CA LEU A 156 -3.39 12.71 -0.62
C LEU A 156 -3.34 11.18 -0.70
N GLY A 157 -3.39 10.48 0.44
CA GLY A 157 -3.34 9.02 0.46
C GLY A 157 -4.52 8.38 -0.26
N ASN A 158 -5.75 8.78 0.07
CA ASN A 158 -6.95 8.23 -0.57
C ASN A 158 -7.04 8.58 -2.07
N LEU A 159 -6.66 9.80 -2.47
CA LEU A 159 -6.59 10.17 -3.89
C LEU A 159 -5.50 9.41 -4.64
N GLY A 160 -4.32 9.26 -4.03
CA GLY A 160 -3.20 8.51 -4.59
C GLY A 160 -3.55 7.04 -4.78
N PHE A 161 -4.22 6.44 -3.79
CA PHE A 161 -4.66 5.04 -3.83
C PHE A 161 -5.76 4.82 -4.87
N LEU A 162 -6.74 5.73 -4.94
CA LEU A 162 -7.77 5.71 -5.97
C LEU A 162 -7.16 5.77 -7.38
N LEU A 163 -6.26 6.73 -7.63
CA LEU A 163 -5.57 6.87 -8.91
C LEU A 163 -4.78 5.60 -9.25
N LEU A 164 -4.06 5.02 -8.27
CA LEU A 164 -3.33 3.79 -8.45
C LEU A 164 -4.24 2.63 -8.89
N GLY A 165 -5.40 2.46 -8.25
CA GLY A 165 -6.38 1.44 -8.61
C GLY A 165 -6.93 1.63 -10.01
N LEU A 166 -7.26 2.87 -10.40
CA LEU A 166 -7.74 3.19 -11.74
C LEU A 166 -6.68 2.87 -12.82
N LEU A 167 -5.41 3.17 -12.55
CA LEU A 167 -4.30 2.82 -13.45
C LEU A 167 -4.12 1.31 -13.61
N MET A 168 -4.34 0.52 -12.55
CA MET A 168 -4.30 -0.94 -12.61
C MET A 168 -5.44 -1.55 -13.44
N ARG A 169 -6.56 -0.83 -13.58
CA ARG A 169 -7.75 -1.26 -14.33
C ARG A 169 -7.71 -0.96 -15.82
N GLY A 170 -6.72 -0.21 -16.31
CA GLY A 170 -6.64 0.23 -17.72
C GLY A 170 -6.56 -0.89 -18.76
N ASP A 171 -6.88 -0.54 -20.01
CA ASP A 171 -7.38 -1.41 -21.09
C ASP A 171 -6.43 -2.48 -21.65
N ASP A 172 -5.20 -2.54 -21.16
CA ASP A 172 -4.16 -3.40 -21.72
C ASP A 172 -4.53 -4.89 -21.62
N TRP A 173 -4.81 -5.50 -22.77
CA TRP A 173 -5.58 -6.73 -22.82
C TRP A 173 -4.88 -8.00 -22.40
N GLN A 174 -3.56 -7.94 -22.38
CA GLN A 174 -2.73 -9.13 -22.37
C GLN A 174 -2.42 -9.64 -20.94
N LEU A 175 -2.93 -8.96 -19.89
CA LEU A 175 -2.61 -9.20 -18.47
C LEU A 175 -3.86 -9.43 -17.58
N ARG A 176 -4.95 -9.90 -18.19
CA ARG A 176 -6.33 -9.39 -17.98
C ARG A 176 -7.17 -9.87 -16.79
N VAL A 177 -6.67 -10.61 -15.80
CA VAL A 177 -7.55 -11.03 -14.69
C VAL A 177 -7.02 -10.62 -13.31
N GLY A 178 -5.84 -11.07 -12.91
CA GLY A 178 -5.34 -10.76 -11.56
C GLY A 178 -5.04 -9.27 -11.34
N ARG A 179 -4.48 -8.58 -12.35
CA ARG A 179 -4.20 -7.13 -12.27
C ARG A 179 -5.49 -6.31 -12.19
N THR A 180 -6.49 -6.64 -13.01
CA THR A 180 -7.78 -5.94 -13.02
C THR A 180 -8.56 -6.19 -11.73
N ARG A 181 -8.52 -7.39 -11.16
CA ARG A 181 -9.11 -7.69 -9.85
C ARG A 181 -8.44 -6.88 -8.73
N LEU A 182 -7.11 -6.88 -8.67
CA LEU A 182 -6.36 -6.07 -7.71
C LEU A 182 -6.69 -4.57 -7.89
N GLY A 183 -6.71 -4.08 -9.13
CA GLY A 183 -7.09 -2.70 -9.44
C GLY A 183 -8.50 -2.36 -8.96
N SER A 184 -9.48 -3.25 -9.15
CA SER A 184 -10.84 -3.05 -8.65
C SER A 184 -10.90 -2.98 -7.12
N ILE A 185 -10.15 -3.83 -6.42
CA ILE A 185 -10.05 -3.80 -4.95
C ILE A 185 -9.44 -2.47 -4.49
N VAL A 186 -8.30 -2.08 -5.08
CA VAL A 186 -7.61 -0.81 -4.78
C VAL A 186 -8.52 0.39 -5.04
N THR A 187 -9.23 0.40 -6.18
CA THR A 187 -10.21 1.46 -6.50
C THR A 187 -11.33 1.52 -5.47
N PHE A 188 -11.89 0.38 -5.05
CA PHE A 188 -12.98 0.35 -4.06
C PHE A 188 -12.56 1.01 -2.75
N PHE A 189 -11.40 0.62 -2.20
CA PHE A 189 -10.85 1.22 -0.99
C PHE A 189 -10.51 2.70 -1.19
N GLY A 190 -9.95 3.08 -2.34
CA GLY A 190 -9.69 4.49 -2.68
C GLY A 190 -10.97 5.33 -2.69
N VAL A 191 -12.06 4.83 -3.30
CA VAL A 191 -13.36 5.52 -3.30
C VAL A 191 -13.92 5.64 -1.88
N ALA A 192 -13.94 4.55 -1.12
CA ALA A 192 -14.44 4.55 0.26
C ALA A 192 -13.68 5.55 1.14
N GLY A 193 -12.36 5.60 0.99
CA GLY A 193 -11.51 6.55 1.68
C GLY A 193 -11.79 8.00 1.29
N VAL A 194 -11.90 8.32 -0.01
CA VAL A 194 -12.26 9.67 -0.47
C VAL A 194 -13.62 10.10 0.09
N VAL A 195 -14.62 9.22 0.07
CA VAL A 195 -15.95 9.50 0.65
C VAL A 195 -15.85 9.78 2.15
N GLY A 196 -15.10 8.96 2.89
CA GLY A 196 -14.83 9.18 4.31
C GLY A 196 -14.14 10.52 4.58
N THR A 197 -13.11 10.88 3.81
CA THR A 197 -12.40 12.15 3.92
C THR A 197 -13.33 13.34 3.68
N VAL A 198 -14.15 13.30 2.62
CA VAL A 198 -15.09 14.38 2.30
C VAL A 198 -16.16 14.51 3.38
N ALA A 199 -16.68 13.39 3.90
CA ALA A 199 -17.66 13.40 4.97
C ALA A 199 -17.07 13.98 6.27
N LEU A 200 -15.84 13.60 6.63
CA LEU A 200 -15.17 14.15 7.82
C LEU A 200 -14.91 15.65 7.66
N ALA A 201 -14.38 16.08 6.51
CA ALA A 201 -14.17 17.49 6.22
C ALA A 201 -15.48 18.29 6.29
N SER A 202 -16.59 17.74 5.79
CA SER A 202 -17.90 18.37 5.87
C SER A 202 -18.36 18.54 7.33
N ILE A 203 -18.17 17.51 8.18
CA ILE A 203 -18.48 17.61 9.62
C ILE A 203 -17.65 18.72 10.27
N LEU A 204 -16.33 18.72 10.06
CA LEU A 204 -15.43 19.68 10.68
C LEU A 204 -15.67 21.12 10.22
N LEU A 205 -15.99 21.33 8.94
CA LEU A 205 -16.26 22.66 8.37
C LEU A 205 -17.66 23.19 8.72
N SER A 206 -18.58 22.31 9.11
CA SER A 206 -19.96 22.71 9.43
C SER A 206 -20.09 23.50 10.73
N GLY A 207 -19.06 23.47 11.60
CA GLY A 207 -19.06 24.16 12.89
C GLY A 207 -20.00 23.57 13.94
N TYR A 208 -20.72 22.49 13.62
CA TYR A 208 -21.51 21.74 14.59
C TYR A 208 -20.62 20.79 15.41
N ASP A 209 -21.00 20.49 16.65
CA ASP A 209 -20.38 19.45 17.50
C ASP A 209 -20.54 18.01 16.96
N GLY A 210 -20.83 17.86 15.67
CA GLY A 210 -20.97 16.58 14.96
C GLY A 210 -19.73 15.69 15.03
N ARG A 211 -18.57 16.24 15.40
CA ARG A 211 -17.34 15.47 15.69
C ARG A 211 -17.63 14.33 16.68
N TYR A 212 -18.42 14.58 17.73
CA TYR A 212 -18.68 13.58 18.77
C TYR A 212 -19.99 12.79 18.58
N LEU A 213 -20.80 13.13 17.58
CA LEU A 213 -22.00 12.36 17.21
C LEU A 213 -21.69 11.23 16.22
N GLY A 214 -20.66 11.40 15.39
CA GLY A 214 -20.25 10.38 14.41
C GLY A 214 -18.89 10.60 13.76
N GLY A 215 -18.15 11.65 14.16
CA GLY A 215 -16.86 11.98 13.57
C GLY A 215 -15.85 10.85 13.71
N GLY A 216 -15.84 10.12 14.83
CA GLY A 216 -14.99 8.95 15.02
C GLY A 216 -15.24 7.86 13.97
N ALA A 217 -16.51 7.53 13.68
CA ALA A 217 -16.82 6.54 12.66
C ALA A 217 -16.38 7.00 11.26
N VAL A 218 -16.64 8.26 10.93
CA VAL A 218 -16.29 8.81 9.61
C VAL A 218 -14.77 8.93 9.43
N GLU A 219 -14.04 9.29 10.47
CA GLU A 219 -12.58 9.29 10.49
C GLU A 219 -12.02 7.87 10.25
N ARG A 220 -12.60 6.84 10.89
CA ARG A 220 -12.23 5.44 10.62
C ARG A 220 -12.46 5.07 9.17
N VAL A 221 -13.57 5.46 8.55
CA VAL A 221 -13.79 5.20 7.12
C VAL A 221 -12.70 5.86 6.28
N SER A 222 -12.31 7.10 6.60
CA SER A 222 -11.23 7.81 5.90
C SER A 222 -9.86 7.12 6.03
N ILE A 223 -9.45 6.76 7.25
CA ILE A 223 -8.12 6.17 7.53
C ILE A 223 -8.07 4.69 7.16
N PHE A 224 -9.02 3.91 7.66
CA PHE A 224 -8.98 2.46 7.54
C PHE A 224 -9.21 2.00 6.11
N SER A 225 -9.95 2.74 5.27
CA SER A 225 -10.07 2.40 3.86
C SER A 225 -8.70 2.35 3.18
N LEU A 226 -7.84 3.34 3.43
CA LEU A 226 -6.49 3.37 2.88
C LEU A 226 -5.61 2.25 3.46
N VAL A 227 -5.54 2.14 4.80
CA VAL A 227 -4.68 1.17 5.47
C VAL A 227 -5.08 -0.27 5.14
N PHE A 228 -6.36 -0.62 5.23
CA PHE A 228 -6.83 -1.95 4.80
C PHE A 228 -6.60 -2.17 3.31
N GLY A 229 -6.87 -1.16 2.48
CA GLY A 229 -6.63 -1.23 1.05
C GLY A 229 -5.20 -1.59 0.71
N GLU A 230 -4.22 -0.93 1.33
CA GLU A 230 -2.81 -1.22 1.14
C GLU A 230 -2.42 -2.60 1.67
N ILE A 231 -2.87 -3.00 2.87
CA ILE A 231 -2.64 -4.33 3.42
C ILE A 231 -3.14 -5.42 2.46
N VAL A 232 -4.39 -5.30 2.00
CA VAL A 232 -5.01 -6.24 1.06
C VAL A 232 -4.26 -6.22 -0.27
N ALA A 233 -3.88 -5.06 -0.78
CA ALA A 233 -3.12 -4.96 -2.03
C ALA A 233 -1.75 -5.62 -1.92
N GLY A 234 -1.03 -5.43 -0.81
CA GLY A 234 0.24 -6.10 -0.51
C GLY A 234 0.07 -7.61 -0.43
N PHE A 235 -0.94 -8.09 0.31
CA PHE A 235 -1.25 -9.52 0.44
C PHE A 235 -1.61 -10.16 -0.90
N VAL A 236 -2.52 -9.56 -1.66
CA VAL A 236 -2.95 -10.06 -2.98
C VAL A 236 -1.78 -10.04 -3.95
N ALA A 237 -0.94 -9.01 -3.95
CA ALA A 237 0.23 -8.95 -4.84
C ALA A 237 1.28 -10.03 -4.51
N LEU A 238 1.45 -10.37 -3.22
CA LEU A 238 2.34 -11.47 -2.80
C LEU A 238 1.79 -12.84 -3.17
N THR A 239 0.49 -13.07 -2.95
CA THR A 239 -0.16 -14.37 -3.22
C THR A 239 -0.33 -14.64 -4.70
N LEU A 240 -0.52 -13.60 -5.52
CA LEU A 240 -0.59 -13.74 -6.97
C LEU A 240 0.78 -14.03 -7.61
N GLY A 241 1.90 -13.93 -6.86
CA GLY A 241 3.23 -14.41 -7.26
C GLY A 241 3.83 -13.70 -8.49
N PRO A 242 5.16 -13.80 -8.73
CA PRO A 242 5.86 -12.99 -9.72
C PRO A 242 5.30 -13.25 -11.13
N TRP A 243 4.58 -12.27 -11.66
CA TRP A 243 4.08 -12.14 -13.03
C TRP A 243 5.19 -12.19 -14.13
N ARG A 244 6.38 -12.70 -13.83
CA ARG A 244 7.61 -12.52 -14.62
C ARG A 244 8.48 -13.75 -14.92
N GLN A 245 8.18 -14.97 -14.44
CA GLN A 245 9.03 -16.13 -14.78
C GLN A 245 8.49 -17.09 -15.84
N ARG A 246 7.16 -17.24 -16.03
CA ARG A 246 6.66 -18.20 -17.02
C ARG A 246 6.83 -17.76 -18.49
N ARG A 247 6.72 -16.47 -18.83
CA ARG A 247 6.80 -16.05 -20.26
C ARG A 247 8.22 -15.96 -20.82
N ARG A 248 9.25 -15.73 -19.99
CA ARG A 248 10.65 -15.69 -20.46
C ARG A 248 11.23 -17.07 -20.72
N HIS A 249 10.81 -18.11 -19.99
CA HIS A 249 11.26 -19.48 -20.25
C HIS A 249 10.64 -20.06 -21.54
N HIS A 250 9.38 -19.78 -21.84
CA HIS A 250 8.75 -20.31 -23.07
C HIS A 250 9.22 -19.62 -24.35
N SER A 251 9.64 -18.35 -24.30
CA SER A 251 10.16 -17.64 -25.48
C SER A 251 11.66 -17.90 -25.73
N ALA A 252 12.41 -18.34 -24.71
CA ALA A 252 13.82 -18.73 -24.85
C ALA A 252 14.02 -20.21 -25.23
N LEU A 253 12.99 -21.07 -25.17
CA LEU A 253 13.10 -22.52 -25.35
C LEU A 253 12.32 -23.13 -26.52
N GLY A 254 11.86 -22.33 -27.50
CA GLY A 254 11.61 -22.88 -28.83
C GLY A 254 10.27 -22.53 -29.46
N TYR A 255 10.39 -21.81 -30.58
CA TYR A 255 9.72 -22.20 -31.82
C TYR A 255 10.56 -21.67 -32.99
N ARG A 256 11.65 -22.38 -33.33
CA ARG A 256 12.19 -22.31 -34.69
C ARG A 256 11.26 -23.16 -35.55
N ARG A 257 10.52 -22.54 -36.46
CA ARG A 257 9.83 -23.27 -37.54
C ARG A 257 10.89 -24.03 -38.33
N PRO A 258 10.77 -25.35 -38.52
CA PRO A 258 11.55 -26.06 -39.52
C PRO A 258 10.94 -25.82 -40.91
N ASN A 259 11.78 -25.33 -41.82
CA ASN A 259 11.70 -25.52 -43.28
C ASN A 259 10.53 -24.87 -44.04
N GLU A 260 10.75 -23.65 -44.54
CA GLU A 260 10.34 -23.33 -45.92
C GLU A 260 11.53 -23.71 -46.81
N VAL A 261 11.38 -24.83 -47.53
CA VAL A 261 12.29 -25.22 -48.60
C VAL A 261 12.05 -24.25 -49.75
N HIS A 262 13.13 -23.57 -50.13
CA HIS A 262 13.24 -22.86 -51.40
C HIS A 262 13.01 -23.86 -52.53
N ASP A 263 11.96 -23.67 -53.32
CA ASP A 263 11.85 -24.27 -54.63
C ASP A 263 12.18 -23.19 -55.66
N THR A 264 13.44 -23.21 -56.09
CA THR A 264 13.93 -22.49 -57.26
C THR A 264 13.96 -23.46 -58.43
N ASP A 265 13.56 -22.94 -59.58
CA ASP A 265 13.72 -23.48 -60.94
C ASP A 265 12.70 -24.54 -61.40
N GLU A 266 11.74 -24.10 -62.23
CA GLU A 266 11.71 -24.52 -63.65
C GLU A 266 10.69 -23.68 -64.44
N GLN A 267 11.21 -22.89 -65.39
CA GLN A 267 10.53 -22.52 -66.61
C GLN A 267 11.14 -23.39 -67.72
N PRO A 268 10.34 -23.95 -68.64
CA PRO A 268 10.41 -23.35 -69.97
C PRO A 268 9.08 -23.31 -70.76
N ALA A 269 9.11 -22.38 -71.70
CA ALA A 269 8.28 -22.13 -72.88
C ALA A 269 7.58 -23.34 -73.54
N HIS A 270 6.33 -23.16 -74.02
CA HIS A 270 6.00 -22.96 -75.44
C HIS A 270 4.48 -23.16 -75.74
N THR A 271 3.89 -22.12 -76.35
CA THR A 271 2.89 -22.12 -77.45
C THR A 271 1.76 -23.18 -77.49
N ALA A 272 0.51 -22.73 -77.42
CA ALA A 272 -0.37 -22.46 -78.58
C ALA A 272 -1.64 -21.71 -78.11
#